data_AF-A0A7C2CJA7-F1
#
_entry.id   AF-A0A7C2CJA7-F1
#
_cell.length_a   1.000
_cell.length_b   1.000
_cell.length_c   1.000
_cell.angle_alpha   90.00
_cell.angle_beta   90.00
_cell.angle_gamma   90.00
#
_symmetry.space_group_name_H-M   'P 1'
#
loop_
_entity.id
_entity.type
_entity.pdbx_description
1 polymer ?
#
loop_
_entity_poly.entity_id
_entity_poly.type
_entity_poly.pdbx_seq_one_letter_code
_entity_poly.pdbx_strand_id
1 'polypeptide(L)'
;MVEGTFRIVTVVMLILTMLCLGANALGWIRLRALARGISRAHARLAPREIAGLGQLTGLIRLEAAYFTLLFLYALTYPEVLAWGPVLAVVLYHWLGWMADEWTHTTARAVAHLRQNPVPTPSFRARARTALAIIGALDAVEAVILLYVIVALAGALRHANA
;
A
#
# COMPACT_ATOMS: atom_id res chain seq x y z
N MET A 1 -32.39 -6.57 -2.12
CA MET A 1 -31.29 -6.99 -3.02
C MET A 1 -30.83 -8.37 -2.59
N VAL A 2 -30.67 -9.28 -3.54
CA VAL A 2 -30.52 -10.73 -3.34
C VAL A 2 -29.40 -11.04 -2.36
N GLU A 3 -29.70 -11.82 -1.32
CA GLU A 3 -28.75 -12.27 -0.28
C GLU A 3 -27.49 -12.94 -0.87
N GLY A 4 -27.67 -13.62 -2.01
CA GLY A 4 -26.59 -14.14 -2.83
C GLY A 4 -25.65 -13.07 -3.41
N THR A 5 -26.16 -11.91 -3.84
CA THR A 5 -25.33 -10.80 -4.35
C THR A 5 -24.46 -10.22 -3.23
N PHE A 6 -25.02 -9.99 -2.04
CA PHE A 6 -24.25 -9.53 -0.88
C PHE A 6 -23.11 -10.50 -0.53
N ARG A 7 -23.40 -11.80 -0.48
CA ARG A 7 -22.39 -12.83 -0.19
C ARG A 7 -21.28 -12.86 -1.24
N ILE A 8 -21.64 -12.84 -2.53
CA ILE A 8 -20.65 -12.85 -3.62
C ILE A 8 -19.76 -11.61 -3.53
N VAL A 9 -20.35 -10.42 -3.38
CA VAL A 9 -19.58 -9.17 -3.28
C VAL A 9 -18.66 -9.19 -2.05
N THR A 10 -19.14 -9.68 -0.91
CA THR A 10 -18.35 -9.80 0.33
C THR A 10 -17.18 -10.78 0.18
N VAL A 11 -17.37 -11.91 -0.50
CA VAL A 11 -16.29 -12.87 -0.82
C VAL A 11 -15.27 -12.23 -1.77
N VAL A 12 -15.73 -11.53 -2.80
CA VAL A 12 -14.84 -10.82 -3.73
C VAL A 12 -14.01 -9.77 -2.99
N MET A 13 -14.64 -8.98 -2.11
CA MET A 13 -13.92 -8.00 -1.28
C MET A 13 -12.89 -8.66 -0.37
N LEU A 14 -13.21 -9.79 0.25
CA LEU A 14 -12.27 -10.52 1.09
C LEU A 14 -11.05 -11.01 0.30
N ILE A 15 -11.25 -11.55 -0.91
CA ILE A 15 -10.16 -11.99 -1.80
C ILE A 15 -9.30 -10.79 -2.20
N LEU A 16 -9.90 -9.68 -2.62
CA LEU A 16 -9.17 -8.46 -2.97
C LEU A 16 -8.36 -7.93 -1.77
N THR A 17 -8.94 -7.95 -0.56
CA THR A 17 -8.24 -7.56 0.68
C THR A 17 -6.98 -8.39 0.91
N MET A 18 -7.07 -9.71 0.74
CA MET A 18 -5.93 -10.63 0.90
C MET A 18 -4.85 -10.40 -0.16
N LEU A 19 -5.25 -10.13 -1.41
CA LEU A 19 -4.31 -9.81 -2.48
C LEU A 19 -3.56 -8.50 -2.20
N CYS A 20 -4.24 -7.46 -1.70
CA CYS A 20 -3.61 -6.21 -1.27
C CYS A 20 -2.59 -6.42 -0.15
N LEU A 21 -2.88 -7.27 0.84
CA LEU A 21 -1.91 -7.61 1.88
C LEU A 21 -0.65 -8.26 1.29
N GLY A 22 -0.82 -9.16 0.32
CA GLY A 22 0.30 -9.78 -0.40
C GLY A 22 1.11 -8.78 -1.22
N ALA A 23 0.45 -7.83 -1.88
CA ALA A 23 1.05 -6.73 -2.62
C ALA A 23 1.89 -5.83 -1.71
N ASN A 24 1.34 -5.41 -0.57
CA ASN A 24 2.05 -4.63 0.45
C ASN A 24 3.28 -5.38 1.00
N ALA A 25 3.14 -6.67 1.31
CA ALA A 25 4.27 -7.50 1.76
C ALA A 25 5.38 -7.59 0.69
N LEU A 26 5.02 -7.72 -0.59
CA LEU A 26 5.97 -7.70 -1.71
C LEU A 26 6.65 -6.33 -1.87
N GLY A 27 5.91 -5.23 -1.67
CA GLY A 27 6.44 -3.86 -1.62
C GLY A 27 7.53 -3.72 -0.55
N TRP A 28 7.27 -4.23 0.64
CA TRP A 28 8.24 -4.24 1.75
C TRP A 28 9.51 -5.04 1.45
N ILE A 29 9.39 -6.22 0.83
CA ILE A 29 10.56 -7.03 0.44
C ILE A 29 11.47 -6.23 -0.51
N ARG A 30 10.86 -5.45 -1.42
CA ARG A 30 11.58 -4.60 -2.37
C ARG A 30 12.17 -3.35 -1.71
N LEU A 31 11.46 -2.73 -0.77
CA LEU A 31 11.97 -1.63 0.06
C LEU A 31 13.10 -2.06 0.98
N ARG A 32 13.13 -3.34 1.41
CA ARG A 32 14.21 -3.90 2.23
C ARG A 32 15.57 -3.89 1.52
N ALA A 33 15.57 -4.05 0.21
CA ALA A 33 16.77 -3.88 -0.63
C ALA A 33 17.28 -2.43 -0.58
N LEU A 34 16.36 -1.47 -0.65
CA LEU A 34 16.67 -0.04 -0.50
C LEU A 34 17.21 0.29 0.90
N ALA A 35 16.57 -0.26 1.95
CA ALA A 35 16.99 -0.08 3.34
C ALA A 35 18.42 -0.58 3.59
N ARG A 36 18.84 -1.69 2.94
CA ARG A 36 20.24 -2.16 2.95
C ARG A 36 21.20 -1.18 2.25
N GLY A 37 20.78 -0.60 1.13
CA GLY A 37 21.54 0.44 0.42
C GLY A 37 21.77 1.71 1.24
N ILE A 38 20.82 2.07 2.11
CA ILE A 38 20.85 3.30 2.91
C ILE A 38 21.54 3.11 4.28
N SER A 39 21.61 1.88 4.78
CA SER A 39 22.27 1.55 6.06
C SER A 39 23.79 1.34 5.92
N ARG A 40 24.30 0.98 4.74
CA ARG A 40 25.74 0.83 4.48
C ARG A 40 26.29 2.00 3.65
N ALA A 41 27.36 2.62 4.14
CA ALA A 41 27.92 3.85 3.56
C ALA A 41 28.41 3.74 2.10
N HIS A 42 28.54 2.53 1.55
CA HIS A 42 29.10 2.25 0.21
C HIS A 42 28.32 1.16 -0.57
N ALA A 43 27.07 0.87 -0.21
CA ALA A 43 26.30 -0.14 -0.92
C ALA A 43 25.81 0.41 -2.27
N ARG A 44 26.38 -0.10 -3.36
CA ARG A 44 25.92 0.16 -4.73
C ARG A 44 24.63 -0.63 -4.96
N LEU A 45 23.52 0.05 -5.26
CA LEU A 45 22.25 -0.61 -5.58
C LEU A 45 22.32 -1.29 -6.94
N ALA A 46 21.81 -2.52 -7.03
CA ALA A 46 21.74 -3.24 -8.30
C ALA A 46 20.64 -2.66 -9.21
N PRO A 47 20.78 -2.72 -10.54
CA PRO A 47 19.75 -2.24 -11.48
C PRO A 47 18.35 -2.86 -11.25
N ARG A 48 18.30 -4.12 -10.78
CA ARG A 48 17.05 -4.82 -10.41
C ARG A 48 16.38 -4.20 -9.18
N GLU A 49 17.16 -3.71 -8.23
CA GLU A 49 16.64 -3.04 -7.02
C GLU A 49 16.08 -1.65 -7.38
N ILE A 50 16.73 -0.95 -8.31
CA ILE A 50 16.24 0.33 -8.86
C ILE A 50 14.96 0.12 -9.69
N ALA A 51 14.86 -0.96 -10.47
CA ALA A 51 13.63 -1.30 -11.20
C ALA A 51 12.46 -1.64 -10.24
N GLY A 52 12.76 -2.27 -9.10
CA GLY A 52 11.78 -2.56 -8.05
C GLY A 52 11.13 -1.31 -7.46
N LEU A 53 11.85 -0.17 -7.43
CA LEU A 53 11.29 1.12 -7.00
C LEU A 53 10.21 1.64 -7.95
N GLY A 54 10.41 1.54 -9.26
CA GLY A 54 9.40 1.97 -10.24
C GLY A 54 8.14 1.10 -10.22
N GLN A 55 8.24 -0.12 -9.71
CA GLN A 55 7.08 -1.02 -9.55
C GLN A 55 6.26 -0.70 -8.28
N LEU A 56 6.82 0.04 -7.30
CA LEU A 56 6.07 0.51 -6.12
C LEU A 56 5.01 1.56 -6.49
N THR A 57 5.29 2.45 -7.46
CA THR A 57 4.29 3.42 -7.95
C THR A 57 3.07 2.73 -8.56
N GLY A 58 3.27 1.60 -9.24
CA GLY A 58 2.16 0.79 -9.77
C GLY A 58 1.32 0.12 -8.67
N LEU A 59 1.95 -0.29 -7.57
CA LEU A 59 1.28 -0.86 -6.40
C LEU A 59 0.41 0.19 -5.70
N ILE A 60 0.94 1.40 -5.46
CA ILE A 60 0.20 2.50 -4.82
C ILE A 60 -1.07 2.85 -5.62
N ARG A 61 -0.99 2.85 -6.96
CA ARG A 61 -2.17 3.06 -7.82
C ARG A 61 -3.22 1.96 -7.68
N LEU A 62 -2.77 0.70 -7.60
CA LEU A 62 -3.67 -0.44 -7.44
C LEU A 62 -4.36 -0.41 -6.07
N GLU A 63 -3.62 -0.07 -5.02
CA GLU A 63 -4.14 0.08 -3.66
C GLU A 63 -5.13 1.23 -3.55
N ALA A 64 -4.83 2.40 -4.16
CA ALA A 64 -5.77 3.52 -4.22
C ALA A 64 -7.11 3.11 -4.87
N ALA A 65 -7.07 2.38 -5.99
CA ALA A 65 -8.26 1.88 -6.66
C ALA A 65 -9.01 0.86 -5.79
N TYR A 66 -8.30 -0.08 -5.17
CA TYR A 66 -8.89 -1.08 -4.27
C TYR A 66 -9.60 -0.43 -3.07
N PHE A 67 -8.94 0.47 -2.34
CA PHE A 67 -9.55 1.13 -1.19
C PHE A 67 -10.73 2.00 -1.59
N THR A 68 -10.71 2.57 -2.80
CA THR A 68 -11.88 3.29 -3.34
C THR A 68 -13.07 2.35 -3.53
N LEU A 69 -12.85 1.15 -4.08
CA LEU A 69 -13.90 0.12 -4.19
C LEU A 69 -14.39 -0.34 -2.81
N LEU A 70 -13.48 -0.51 -1.85
CA LEU A 70 -13.80 -0.87 -0.48
C LEU A 70 -14.65 0.22 0.21
N PHE A 71 -14.36 1.50 -0.06
CA PHE A 71 -15.14 2.61 0.45
C PHE A 71 -16.56 2.61 -0.13
N LEU A 72 -16.72 2.40 -1.43
CA LEU A 72 -18.03 2.25 -2.06
C LEU A 72 -18.81 1.07 -1.45
N TYR A 73 -18.15 -0.04 -1.15
CA TYR A 73 -18.75 -1.16 -0.44
C TYR A 73 -19.19 -0.78 0.98
N ALA A 74 -18.36 -0.08 1.74
CA ALA A 74 -18.72 0.39 3.08
C ALA A 74 -19.93 1.35 3.07
N LEU A 75 -20.04 2.21 2.05
CA LEU A 75 -21.22 3.07 1.86
C LEU A 75 -22.48 2.27 1.52
N THR A 76 -22.34 1.20 0.75
CA THR A 76 -23.46 0.35 0.32
C THR A 76 -23.91 -0.60 1.43
N TYR A 77 -22.99 -1.00 2.33
CA TYR A 77 -23.22 -1.95 3.41
C TYR A 77 -22.69 -1.41 4.76
N PRO A 78 -23.32 -0.36 5.31
CA PRO A 78 -22.81 0.35 6.49
C PRO A 78 -22.76 -0.52 7.76
N GLU A 79 -23.59 -1.56 7.83
CA GLU A 79 -23.63 -2.53 8.94
C GLU A 79 -22.42 -3.48 8.97
N VAL A 80 -21.67 -3.56 7.88
CA VAL A 80 -20.51 -4.47 7.75
C VAL A 80 -19.21 -3.77 8.10
N LEU A 81 -19.07 -2.49 7.71
CA LEU A 81 -17.79 -1.81 7.77
C LEU A 81 -17.94 -0.32 8.05
N ALA A 82 -17.20 0.17 9.04
CA ALA A 82 -17.17 1.59 9.35
C ALA A 82 -16.49 2.37 8.21
N TRP A 83 -17.20 3.33 7.63
CA TRP A 83 -16.71 4.13 6.50
C TRP A 83 -15.53 5.05 6.87
N GLY A 84 -15.45 5.52 8.11
CA GLY A 84 -14.43 6.47 8.56
C GLY A 84 -12.99 5.97 8.41
N PRO A 85 -12.63 4.80 8.99
CA PRO A 85 -11.32 4.20 8.81
C PRO A 85 -10.96 3.94 7.33
N VAL A 86 -11.91 3.48 6.53
CA VAL A 86 -11.68 3.21 5.10
C VAL A 86 -11.41 4.50 4.33
N LEU A 87 -12.19 5.54 4.60
CA LEU A 87 -12.03 6.86 3.99
C LEU A 87 -10.63 7.44 4.26
N ALA A 88 -10.15 7.31 5.50
CA ALA A 88 -8.80 7.77 5.85
C ALA A 88 -7.71 7.10 5.01
N VAL A 89 -7.83 5.79 4.75
CA VAL A 89 -6.86 5.03 3.93
C VAL A 89 -6.96 5.40 2.44
N VAL A 90 -8.17 5.61 1.93
CA VAL A 90 -8.40 6.11 0.56
C VAL A 90 -7.71 7.46 0.39
N LEU A 91 -7.98 8.41 1.28
CA LEU A 91 -7.40 9.75 1.21
C LEU A 91 -5.87 9.70 1.30
N TYR A 92 -5.33 8.86 2.18
CA TYR A 92 -3.88 8.65 2.28
C TYR A 92 -3.26 8.19 0.96
N HIS A 93 -3.83 7.15 0.31
CA HIS A 93 -3.30 6.61 -0.94
C HIS A 93 -3.42 7.60 -2.11
N TRP A 94 -4.55 8.29 -2.22
CA TRP A 94 -4.75 9.29 -3.27
C TRP A 94 -3.82 10.49 -3.09
N LEU A 95 -3.65 10.98 -1.85
CA LEU A 95 -2.70 12.06 -1.57
C LEU A 95 -1.26 11.62 -1.84
N GLY A 96 -0.89 10.39 -1.46
CA GLY A 96 0.43 9.81 -1.73
C GLY A 96 0.71 9.69 -3.23
N TRP A 97 -0.25 9.20 -4.00
CA TRP A 97 -0.14 9.10 -5.45
C TRP A 97 -0.08 10.47 -6.12
N MET A 98 -0.99 11.39 -5.77
CA MET A 98 -1.00 12.75 -6.33
C MET A 98 0.30 13.50 -6.02
N ALA A 99 0.83 13.34 -4.81
CA ALA A 99 2.13 13.90 -4.44
C ALA A 99 3.26 13.32 -5.30
N ASP A 100 3.31 12.00 -5.50
CA ASP A 100 4.33 11.36 -6.34
C ASP A 100 4.22 11.78 -7.81
N GLU A 101 3.00 11.82 -8.36
CA GLU A 101 2.73 12.21 -9.75
C GLU A 101 3.12 13.67 -10.00
N TRP A 102 2.66 14.59 -9.15
CA TRP A 102 2.96 16.03 -9.27
C TRP A 102 4.45 16.30 -9.17
N THR A 103 5.12 15.62 -8.25
CA THR A 103 6.54 15.87 -7.97
C THR A 103 7.46 14.97 -8.79
N HIS A 104 6.96 14.00 -9.55
CA HIS A 104 7.78 12.95 -10.17
C HIS A 104 8.85 12.39 -9.22
N THR A 105 8.56 12.29 -7.91
CA THR A 105 9.61 12.06 -6.90
C THR A 105 10.26 10.69 -7.10
N THR A 106 9.47 9.65 -7.35
CA THR A 106 9.97 8.30 -7.58
C THR A 106 10.77 8.22 -8.89
N ALA A 107 10.29 8.86 -9.96
CA ALA A 107 11.00 8.92 -11.24
C ALA A 107 12.33 9.67 -11.14
N ARG A 108 12.37 10.80 -10.44
CA ARG A 108 13.59 11.59 -10.20
C ARG A 108 14.57 10.85 -9.29
N ALA A 109 14.08 10.15 -8.26
CA ALA A 109 14.91 9.32 -7.40
C ALA A 109 15.54 8.15 -8.17
N VAL A 110 14.77 7.46 -9.02
CA VAL A 110 15.27 6.40 -9.90
C VAL A 110 16.30 6.93 -10.89
N ALA A 111 16.05 8.06 -11.54
CA ALA A 111 16.99 8.68 -12.47
C ALA A 111 18.30 9.09 -11.76
N HIS A 112 18.20 9.67 -10.56
CA HIS A 112 19.34 10.05 -9.75
C HIS A 112 20.17 8.83 -9.33
N LEU A 113 19.53 7.74 -8.88
CA LEU A 113 20.22 6.51 -8.48
C LEU A 113 20.85 5.75 -9.66
N ARG A 114 20.31 5.90 -10.88
CA ARG A 114 20.94 5.37 -12.10
C ARG A 114 22.23 6.12 -12.45
N GLN A 115 22.25 7.43 -12.24
CA GLN A 115 23.42 8.28 -12.51
C GLN A 115 24.46 8.20 -11.39
N ASN A 116 24.00 8.21 -10.13
CA ASN A 116 24.82 8.14 -8.93
C ASN A 116 24.38 6.95 -8.06
N PRO A 117 24.89 5.74 -8.32
CA PRO A 117 24.45 4.52 -7.65
C PRO A 117 24.94 4.40 -6.19
N VAL A 118 25.74 5.36 -5.72
CA VAL A 118 26.17 5.48 -4.33
C VAL A 118 25.43 6.68 -3.69
N PRO A 119 24.46 6.45 -2.79
CA PRO A 119 23.67 7.52 -2.19
C PRO A 119 24.48 8.38 -1.22
N THR A 120 24.37 9.70 -1.34
CA THR A 120 25.04 10.68 -0.46
C THR A 120 24.53 10.59 0.99
N PRO A 121 25.31 11.04 2.00
CA PRO A 121 24.89 10.99 3.40
C PRO A 121 23.55 11.72 3.68
N SER A 122 23.34 12.88 3.05
CA SER A 122 22.10 13.66 3.18
C SER A 122 20.90 12.96 2.55
N PHE A 123 21.09 12.32 1.39
CA PHE A 123 20.06 11.48 0.76
C PHE A 123 19.72 10.28 1.65
N ARG A 124 20.73 9.62 2.24
CA ARG A 124 20.52 8.49 3.15
C ARG A 124 19.69 8.87 4.37
N ALA A 125 19.98 10.01 5.00
CA ALA A 125 19.20 10.48 6.16
C ALA A 125 17.73 10.70 5.79
N ARG A 126 17.46 11.42 4.68
CA ARG A 126 16.10 11.65 4.18
C ARG A 126 15.39 10.34 3.82
N ALA A 127 16.10 9.42 3.18
CA ALA A 127 15.54 8.12 2.79
C ALA A 127 15.24 7.23 3.99
N ARG A 128 16.01 7.28 5.09
CA ARG A 128 15.66 6.59 6.35
C ARG A 128 14.40 7.16 6.98
N THR A 129 14.29 8.49 7.05
CA THR A 129 13.10 9.14 7.60
C THR A 129 11.88 8.80 6.76
N ALA A 130 12.00 8.86 5.42
CA ALA A 130 10.92 8.47 4.52
C ALA A 130 10.53 6.99 4.70
N LEU A 131 11.49 6.07 4.78
CA LEU A 131 11.23 4.64 5.04
C LEU A 131 10.58 4.40 6.40
N ALA A 132 10.96 5.14 7.44
CA ALA A 132 10.37 5.03 8.76
C ALA A 132 8.92 5.52 8.77
N ILE A 133 8.64 6.64 8.08
CA ILE A 133 7.29 7.20 7.93
C ILE A 133 6.41 6.26 7.12
N ILE A 134 6.87 5.83 5.93
CA ILE A 134 6.17 4.84 5.10
C ILE A 134 5.91 3.59 5.92
N GLY A 135 6.91 3.10 6.66
CA GLY A 135 6.75 1.88 7.42
C GLY A 135 5.76 1.99 8.59
N ALA A 136 5.66 3.16 9.23
CA ALA A 136 4.65 3.41 10.25
C ALA A 136 3.24 3.50 9.64
N LEU A 137 3.11 4.13 8.46
CA LEU A 137 1.85 4.25 7.74
C LEU A 137 1.36 2.89 7.25
N ASP A 138 2.24 2.07 6.68
CA ASP A 138 1.93 0.70 6.27
C ASP A 138 1.52 -0.18 7.46
N ALA A 139 2.10 0.04 8.66
CA ALA A 139 1.69 -0.69 9.86
C ALA A 139 0.27 -0.30 10.30
N VAL A 140 -0.08 0.98 10.22
CA VAL A 140 -1.46 1.45 10.46
C VAL A 140 -2.41 0.85 9.42
N GLU A 141 -1.99 0.83 8.15
CA GLU A 141 -2.75 0.22 7.07
C GLU A 141 -2.97 -1.28 7.29
N ALA A 142 -1.95 -2.02 7.71
CA ALA A 142 -2.06 -3.45 8.01
C ALA A 142 -3.06 -3.72 9.14
N VAL A 143 -3.13 -2.85 10.15
CA VAL A 143 -4.13 -2.95 11.22
C VAL A 143 -5.54 -2.71 10.66
N ILE A 144 -5.72 -1.73 9.77
CA ILE A 144 -7.01 -1.46 9.13
C ILE A 144 -7.42 -2.58 8.18
N LEU A 145 -6.48 -3.13 7.39
CA LEU A 145 -6.69 -4.30 6.54
C LEU A 145 -7.10 -5.52 7.37
N LEU A 146 -6.46 -5.75 8.53
CA LEU A 146 -6.85 -6.83 9.43
C LEU A 146 -8.27 -6.64 9.97
N TYR A 147 -8.62 -5.41 10.36
CA TYR A 147 -9.99 -5.06 10.76
C TYR A 147 -10.99 -5.38 9.63
N VAL A 148 -10.70 -5.00 8.39
CA VAL A 148 -11.54 -5.28 7.21
C VAL A 148 -11.71 -6.79 7.01
N ILE A 149 -10.63 -7.57 7.08
CA ILE A 149 -10.68 -9.04 6.94
C ILE A 149 -11.60 -9.66 7.99
N VAL A 150 -11.44 -9.27 9.26
CA VAL A 150 -12.24 -9.80 10.36
C VAL A 150 -13.71 -9.43 10.21
N ALA A 151 -14.00 -8.18 9.83
CA ALA A 151 -15.36 -7.71 9.59
C ALA A 151 -16.05 -8.47 8.44
N LEU A 152 -15.38 -8.60 7.29
CA LEU A 152 -15.89 -9.35 6.14
C LEU A 152 -16.09 -10.84 6.45
N ALA A 153 -15.14 -11.48 7.15
CA ALA A 153 -15.26 -12.87 7.57
C ALA A 153 -16.37 -13.08 8.61
N GLY A 154 -16.62 -12.08 9.47
CA GLY A 154 -17.74 -12.05 10.39
C GLY A 154 -19.08 -12.01 9.64
N ALA A 155 -19.21 -11.12 8.65
CA ALA A 155 -20.41 -11.00 7.82
C ALA A 155 -20.74 -12.29 7.06
N LEU A 156 -19.73 -12.97 6.51
CA LEU A 156 -19.91 -14.26 5.83
C LEU A 156 -20.35 -15.38 6.78
N ARG A 157 -19.95 -15.34 8.06
CA ARG A 157 -20.39 -16.34 9.05
C ARG A 157 -21.84 -16.13 9.46
N HIS A 158 -22.25 -14.89 9.71
CA HIS A 158 -23.63 -14.57 10.08
C HIS A 158 -24.62 -14.83 8.95
N ALA A 159 -24.22 -14.62 7.69
CA ALA A 159 -25.08 -14.93 6.53
C ALA A 159 -25.24 -16.44 6.24
N ASN A 160 -24.53 -17.32 6.97
CA ASN A 160 -24.63 -18.79 6.84
C ASN A 160 -25.26 -19.46 8.07
N ALA A 161 -25.58 -18.69 9.12
CA ALA A 161 -26.20 -19.15 10.36
C ALA A 161 -27.71 -18.93 10.30
#